data_AF-A0A9Q0SSW6-F1
#
_entry.id   AF-A0A9Q0SSW6-F1
#
_cell.length_a   1.000
_cell.length_b   1.000
_cell.length_c   1.000
_cell.angle_alpha   90.00
_cell.angle_beta   90.00
_cell.angle_gamma   90.00
#
_symmetry.space_group_name_H-M   'P 1'
#
loop_
_entity.id
_entity.type
_entity.pdbx_description
1 polymer ?
#
loop_
_entity_poly.entity_id
_entity_poly.type
_entity_poly.pdbx_seq_one_letter_code
_entity_poly.pdbx_strand_id
1 'polypeptide(L)'
;MATTPMDMSMENSNGATTTHDVSDRHGVTFPSSSPSPILTHRKFLVSVEVCLKPSSTARIEDVRLAVERMLEKRSLSYADGPIPVPSDDQILFENVQRISVCDTDEWVNNHDILLFWQVKPVIHVFQLSEEGPCEDLSGDGQLSSFNEWILPAMEFDGMWESLIYESGLKQRLLRYAASALLFTEKGVNPFLVSWNRLILLHGPPGTGKTSLCKALAQKLSIRFNSRYPQCQLIEVNAHSLFSKWFSESGKLVAKLFQKIQEMIEEENNLVFVLIDEVESLAAARKAALSGSEPSDSIRVVNALLTQMDKLKASPNVIILTTSNITAAIDIAFVDRADIKAYVGPPTLQARYEILRTCLQELLRTGIVSNSQDFDHLVLPDYSTLREKLIAPAEAQPVLHFCKQLVEAAEACEGMSGRSLRKLPFLAHAALSNPNSCSASEFLCAMIDTAKREHSELPES
;
A
#
# COMPACT_ATOMS: atom_id res chain seq x y z
N MET A 1 -34.72 55.12 1.95
CA MET A 1 -34.46 56.04 0.84
C MET A 1 -32.97 55.93 0.52
N ALA A 2 -32.52 54.92 -0.24
CA ALA A 2 -32.50 54.83 -1.70
C ALA A 2 -31.85 56.05 -2.37
N THR A 3 -30.62 55.87 -2.89
CA THR A 3 -30.15 56.35 -4.23
C THR A 3 -28.63 56.15 -4.39
N THR A 4 -28.25 55.08 -5.09
CA THR A 4 -27.24 55.08 -6.19
C THR A 4 -28.01 55.21 -7.52
N PRO A 5 -27.43 55.31 -8.74
CA PRO A 5 -26.02 55.31 -9.19
C PRO A 5 -25.70 56.42 -10.25
N MET A 6 -24.48 56.47 -10.81
CA MET A 6 -24.27 56.83 -12.23
C MET A 6 -23.01 56.18 -12.82
N ASP A 7 -23.24 55.40 -13.88
CA ASP A 7 -22.31 54.87 -14.89
C ASP A 7 -21.75 55.99 -15.79
N MET A 8 -20.58 55.76 -16.36
CA MET A 8 -20.17 56.35 -17.64
C MET A 8 -19.79 55.24 -18.62
N SER A 9 -20.53 55.20 -19.72
CA SER A 9 -20.21 54.47 -20.94
C SER A 9 -20.26 55.44 -22.12
N MET A 10 -19.32 55.28 -23.04
CA MET A 10 -19.26 55.79 -24.42
C MET A 10 -18.44 54.74 -25.20
N GLU A 11 -18.65 54.40 -26.46
CA GLU A 11 -19.71 54.63 -27.44
C GLU A 11 -19.48 53.57 -28.55
N ASN A 12 -20.55 53.19 -29.21
CA ASN A 12 -20.64 52.16 -30.25
C ASN A 12 -20.32 52.76 -31.64
N SER A 13 -19.82 51.96 -32.59
CA SER A 13 -20.21 52.14 -34.00
C SER A 13 -20.07 50.85 -34.83
N ASN A 14 -21.24 50.33 -35.22
CA ASN A 14 -21.71 49.82 -36.54
C ASN A 14 -20.70 49.06 -37.44
N GLY A 15 -21.04 47.94 -38.08
CA GLY A 15 -22.32 47.27 -38.29
C GLY A 15 -22.26 46.38 -39.55
N ALA A 16 -23.32 45.58 -39.74
CA ALA A 16 -23.81 44.94 -40.97
C ALA A 16 -23.23 43.58 -41.43
N THR A 17 -24.06 42.58 -41.15
CA THR A 17 -24.28 41.29 -41.83
C THR A 17 -24.63 41.44 -43.32
N THR A 18 -24.22 40.48 -44.15
CA THR A 18 -25.01 40.01 -45.30
C THR A 18 -24.62 38.58 -45.69
N THR A 19 -25.63 37.72 -45.79
CA THR A 19 -25.64 36.36 -46.30
C THR A 19 -25.77 36.35 -47.83
N HIS A 20 -25.09 35.45 -48.54
CA HIS A 20 -25.61 34.84 -49.77
C HIS A 20 -24.93 33.48 -50.02
N ASP A 21 -25.75 32.55 -50.50
CA ASP A 21 -25.54 31.12 -50.63
C ASP A 21 -25.55 30.70 -52.12
N VAL A 22 -25.06 29.49 -52.39
CA VAL A 22 -25.29 28.61 -53.56
C VAL A 22 -24.22 28.51 -54.70
N SER A 23 -23.40 27.46 -54.54
CA SER A 23 -23.05 26.33 -55.45
C SER A 23 -22.04 26.42 -56.62
N ASP A 24 -21.07 25.48 -56.52
CA ASP A 24 -20.65 24.46 -57.51
C ASP A 24 -19.44 24.69 -58.45
N ARG A 25 -18.32 23.99 -58.15
CA ARG A 25 -17.62 22.96 -58.99
C ARG A 25 -16.08 22.95 -58.91
N HIS A 26 -15.59 21.82 -58.40
CA HIS A 26 -14.38 21.04 -58.74
C HIS A 26 -12.98 21.70 -58.77
N GLY A 27 -12.05 21.18 -57.95
CA GLY A 27 -10.62 21.17 -58.29
C GLY A 27 -9.64 21.08 -57.11
N VAL A 28 -9.30 19.85 -56.72
CA VAL A 28 -8.02 19.43 -56.07
C VAL A 28 -7.72 19.96 -54.66
N THR A 29 -8.10 19.20 -53.65
CA THR A 29 -7.60 19.32 -52.26
C THR A 29 -6.28 18.56 -52.09
N PHE A 30 -5.22 19.30 -51.76
CA PHE A 30 -4.02 18.72 -51.13
C PHE A 30 -4.38 18.28 -49.71
N PRO A 31 -3.97 17.09 -49.25
CA PRO A 31 -4.18 16.73 -47.84
C PRO A 31 -3.31 17.65 -46.98
N SER A 32 -3.97 18.50 -46.21
CA SER A 32 -3.37 19.24 -45.11
C SER A 32 -2.71 18.24 -44.16
N SER A 33 -1.38 18.30 -44.07
CA SER A 33 -0.60 17.53 -43.11
C SER A 33 -1.13 17.78 -41.71
N SER A 34 -1.74 16.76 -41.10
CA SER A 34 -1.92 16.68 -39.66
C SER A 34 -0.57 16.95 -38.98
N PRO A 35 -0.51 17.77 -37.92
CA PRO A 35 0.73 17.94 -37.18
C PRO A 35 1.15 16.57 -36.65
N SER A 36 2.34 16.13 -37.06
CA SER A 36 2.98 14.93 -36.54
C SER A 36 2.92 14.94 -35.02
N PRO A 37 2.60 13.81 -34.36
CA PRO A 37 2.67 13.76 -32.90
C PRO A 37 4.12 14.04 -32.52
N ILE A 38 4.33 15.12 -31.78
CA ILE A 38 5.61 15.42 -31.16
C ILE A 38 5.90 14.23 -30.24
N LEU A 39 6.80 13.34 -30.67
CA LEU A 39 7.29 12.21 -29.89
C LEU A 39 8.08 12.79 -28.71
N THR A 40 7.39 13.08 -27.63
CA THR A 40 8.03 13.31 -26.34
C THR A 40 8.66 11.99 -25.90
N HIS A 41 9.97 11.85 -26.14
CA HIS A 41 10.82 10.72 -25.72
C HIS A 41 10.95 10.59 -24.18
N ARG A 42 9.86 10.63 -23.43
CA ARG A 42 9.88 10.40 -21.99
C ARG A 42 9.52 8.95 -21.74
N LYS A 43 10.54 8.10 -21.57
CA LYS A 43 10.35 6.71 -21.14
C LYS A 43 9.65 6.66 -19.78
N PHE A 44 8.74 5.71 -19.61
CA PHE A 44 8.08 5.42 -18.33
C PHE A 44 9.07 4.74 -17.40
N LEU A 45 9.15 5.22 -16.15
CA LEU A 45 9.97 4.58 -15.13
C LEU A 45 9.17 3.41 -14.54
N VAL A 46 9.72 2.21 -14.61
CA VAL A 46 9.10 1.01 -14.04
C VAL A 46 10.04 0.44 -12.99
N SER A 47 9.52 0.20 -11.79
CA SER A 47 10.33 -0.34 -10.69
C SER A 47 10.49 -1.85 -10.86
N VAL A 48 11.73 -2.33 -10.71
CA VAL A 48 12.06 -3.76 -10.73
C VAL A 48 12.74 -4.09 -9.41
N GLU A 49 12.10 -4.95 -8.63
CA GLU A 49 12.56 -5.40 -7.32
C GLU A 49 13.28 -6.74 -7.47
N VAL A 50 14.52 -6.81 -7.00
CA VAL A 50 15.40 -7.98 -7.11
C VAL A 50 15.81 -8.41 -5.71
N CYS A 51 15.22 -9.50 -5.22
CA CYS A 51 15.54 -10.10 -3.94
C CYS A 51 16.69 -11.08 -4.11
N LEU A 52 17.78 -10.86 -3.39
CA LEU A 52 18.92 -11.77 -3.29
C LEU A 52 18.59 -12.94 -2.37
N LYS A 53 19.25 -14.08 -2.59
CA LYS A 53 19.21 -15.21 -1.66
C LYS A 53 19.91 -14.84 -0.34
N PRO A 54 19.50 -15.41 0.80
CA PRO A 54 20.17 -15.16 2.09
C PRO A 54 21.67 -15.52 2.10
N SER A 55 22.07 -16.51 1.31
CA SER A 55 23.48 -16.94 1.18
C SER A 55 24.29 -16.13 0.16
N SER A 56 23.67 -15.18 -0.55
CA SER A 56 24.35 -14.37 -1.56
C SER A 56 25.36 -13.43 -0.91
N THR A 57 26.55 -13.35 -1.50
CA THR A 57 27.59 -12.35 -1.15
C THR A 57 27.95 -11.47 -2.34
N ALA A 58 27.16 -11.56 -3.42
CA ALA A 58 27.38 -10.79 -4.64
C ALA A 58 27.21 -9.29 -4.39
N ARG A 59 28.01 -8.48 -5.09
CA ARG A 59 27.86 -7.03 -5.03
C ARG A 59 26.56 -6.62 -5.71
N ILE A 60 25.85 -5.69 -5.07
CA ILE A 60 24.58 -5.14 -5.56
C ILE A 60 24.71 -4.62 -7.01
N GLU A 61 25.81 -3.94 -7.33
CA GLU A 61 26.07 -3.40 -8.68
C GLU A 61 26.18 -4.50 -9.75
N ASP A 62 26.86 -5.60 -9.44
CA ASP A 62 27.09 -6.69 -10.40
C ASP A 62 25.76 -7.39 -10.74
N VAL A 63 24.93 -7.64 -9.72
CA VAL A 63 23.58 -8.20 -9.91
C VAL A 63 22.68 -7.22 -10.65
N ARG A 64 22.74 -5.92 -10.31
CA ARG A 64 21.95 -4.88 -11.00
C ARG A 64 22.25 -4.88 -12.50
N LEU A 65 23.53 -4.87 -12.87
CA LEU A 65 23.96 -4.86 -14.26
C LEU A 65 23.57 -6.15 -15.00
N ALA A 66 23.62 -7.30 -14.34
CA ALA A 66 23.15 -8.57 -14.91
C ALA A 66 21.64 -8.54 -15.19
N VAL A 67 20.83 -8.02 -14.26
CA VAL A 67 19.38 -7.86 -14.45
C VAL A 67 19.07 -6.86 -15.56
N GLU A 68 19.78 -5.74 -15.65
CA GLU A 68 19.59 -4.75 -16.72
C GLU A 68 19.83 -5.37 -18.10
N ARG A 69 20.95 -6.08 -18.28
CA ARG A 69 21.26 -6.82 -19.51
C ARG A 69 20.20 -7.88 -19.84
N MET A 70 19.67 -8.56 -18.82
CA MET A 70 18.61 -9.56 -19.00
C MET A 70 17.32 -8.90 -19.53
N LEU A 71 16.91 -7.77 -18.95
CA LEU A 71 15.71 -7.04 -19.35
C LEU A 71 15.82 -6.49 -20.77
N GLU A 72 16.98 -5.96 -21.15
CA GLU A 72 17.24 -5.48 -22.52
C GLU A 72 17.15 -6.59 -23.57
N LYS A 73 17.64 -7.79 -23.26
CA LYS A 73 17.64 -8.93 -24.18
C LYS A 73 16.25 -9.52 -24.44
N ARG A 74 15.33 -9.45 -23.46
CA ARG A 74 14.11 -10.27 -23.47
C ARG A 74 12.89 -9.63 -24.15
N SER A 75 12.96 -8.40 -24.67
CA SER A 75 11.82 -7.70 -25.31
C SER A 75 10.48 -7.95 -24.58
N LEU A 76 10.48 -7.85 -23.24
CA LEU A 76 9.35 -8.24 -22.41
C LEU A 76 8.22 -7.21 -22.49
N SER A 77 6.99 -7.72 -22.33
CA SER A 77 5.85 -6.92 -21.85
C SER A 77 6.02 -6.66 -20.36
N TYR A 78 5.98 -5.41 -19.93
CA TYR A 78 6.05 -5.07 -18.51
C TYR A 78 4.64 -5.14 -17.91
N ALA A 79 4.42 -6.13 -17.05
CA ALA A 79 3.23 -6.29 -16.23
C ALA A 79 3.67 -6.62 -14.80
N ASP A 80 2.92 -6.14 -13.81
CA ASP A 80 3.21 -6.41 -12.41
C ASP A 80 3.23 -7.91 -12.12
N GLY A 81 4.24 -8.34 -11.36
CA GLY A 81 4.41 -9.73 -10.98
C GLY A 81 5.82 -10.27 -11.15
N PRO A 82 6.02 -11.56 -10.81
CA PRO A 82 7.33 -12.19 -10.84
C PRO A 82 7.82 -12.45 -12.27
N ILE A 83 9.10 -12.18 -12.51
CA ILE A 83 9.83 -12.60 -13.71
C ILE A 83 10.62 -13.88 -13.39
N PRO A 84 10.53 -14.94 -14.22
CA PRO A 84 11.35 -16.13 -14.06
C PRO A 84 12.85 -15.78 -14.11
N VAL A 85 13.59 -16.19 -13.09
CA VAL A 85 15.05 -16.01 -13.05
C VAL A 85 15.68 -16.88 -14.15
N PRO A 86 16.48 -16.30 -15.07
CA PRO A 86 17.14 -17.05 -16.13
C PRO A 86 18.12 -18.08 -15.56
N SER A 87 18.02 -19.33 -16.03
CA SER A 87 18.98 -20.39 -15.70
C SER A 87 20.26 -20.30 -16.53
N ASP A 88 20.24 -19.53 -17.63
CA ASP A 88 21.37 -19.29 -18.52
C ASP A 88 22.37 -18.25 -17.99
N ASP A 89 21.95 -17.40 -17.06
CA ASP A 89 22.83 -16.42 -16.41
C ASP A 89 23.26 -16.94 -15.03
N GLN A 90 24.52 -17.34 -14.92
CA GLN A 90 25.08 -17.92 -13.70
C GLN A 90 25.01 -16.95 -12.50
N ILE A 91 25.25 -15.65 -12.73
CA ILE A 91 25.23 -14.64 -11.65
C ILE A 91 23.82 -14.54 -11.08
N LEU A 92 22.81 -14.47 -11.95
CA LEU A 92 21.42 -14.37 -11.53
C LEU A 92 20.95 -15.68 -10.88
N PHE A 93 21.23 -16.82 -11.50
CA PHE A 93 20.81 -18.12 -10.99
C PHE A 93 21.39 -18.44 -9.61
N GLU A 94 22.67 -18.11 -9.37
CA GLU A 94 23.33 -18.40 -8.09
C GLU A 94 22.88 -17.45 -6.98
N ASN A 95 22.68 -16.16 -7.28
CA ASN A 95 22.54 -15.12 -6.26
C ASN A 95 21.11 -14.56 -6.09
N VAL A 96 20.25 -14.64 -7.10
CA VAL A 96 18.92 -14.03 -7.07
C VAL A 96 17.87 -15.07 -6.69
N GLN A 97 17.02 -14.70 -5.74
CA GLN A 97 15.87 -15.50 -5.30
C GLN A 97 14.62 -15.17 -6.11
N ARG A 98 14.33 -13.89 -6.31
CA ARG A 98 13.11 -13.42 -6.98
C ARG A 98 13.35 -12.10 -7.70
N ILE A 99 12.81 -11.97 -8.90
CA ILE A 99 12.74 -10.71 -9.65
C ILE A 99 11.26 -10.40 -9.84
N SER A 100 10.82 -9.17 -9.55
CA SER A 100 9.44 -8.75 -9.72
C SER A 100 9.37 -7.38 -10.36
N VAL A 101 8.46 -7.21 -11.32
CA VAL A 101 8.05 -5.89 -11.82
C VAL A 101 6.96 -5.35 -10.89
N CYS A 102 7.06 -4.07 -10.53
CA CYS A 102 6.13 -3.41 -9.62
C CYS A 102 5.68 -2.05 -10.12
N ASP A 103 4.47 -1.67 -9.68
CA ASP A 103 3.80 -0.38 -9.91
C ASP A 103 3.53 -0.05 -11.39
N THR A 104 3.21 -1.05 -12.21
CA THR A 104 2.75 -0.84 -13.60
C THR A 104 1.32 -0.33 -13.69
N ASP A 105 0.51 -0.52 -12.64
CA ASP A 105 -0.91 -0.11 -12.53
C ASP A 105 -1.20 1.35 -12.93
N GLU A 106 -0.22 2.25 -12.79
CA GLU A 106 -0.37 3.66 -13.19
C GLU A 106 -0.64 3.86 -14.68
N TRP A 107 -0.06 2.99 -15.50
CA TRP A 107 -0.04 3.14 -16.95
C TRP A 107 -0.97 2.12 -17.63
N VAL A 108 -1.26 1.01 -16.95
CA VAL A 108 -2.05 -0.12 -17.46
C VAL A 108 -3.57 0.07 -17.29
N ASN A 109 -4.03 1.14 -16.62
CA ASN A 109 -5.47 1.48 -16.53
C ASN A 109 -6.19 1.62 -17.90
N ASN A 110 -5.44 1.64 -19.01
CA ASN A 110 -5.96 1.69 -20.37
C ASN A 110 -5.73 0.40 -21.20
N HIS A 111 -5.36 -0.74 -20.61
CA HIS A 111 -5.08 -2.01 -21.33
C HIS A 111 -3.90 -1.96 -22.32
N ASP A 112 -3.02 -0.97 -22.20
CA ASP A 112 -1.82 -0.89 -23.02
C ASP A 112 -0.69 -1.72 -22.39
N ILE A 113 -0.29 -2.78 -23.08
CA ILE A 113 0.93 -3.51 -22.77
C ILE A 113 2.10 -2.53 -22.88
N LEU A 114 2.81 -2.28 -21.77
CA LEU A 114 4.01 -1.45 -21.81
C LEU A 114 5.12 -2.20 -22.55
N LEU A 115 5.50 -1.66 -23.71
CA LEU A 115 6.51 -2.26 -24.58
C LEU A 115 7.91 -1.80 -24.15
N PHE A 116 8.90 -2.68 -24.34
CA PHE A 116 10.24 -2.48 -23.78
C PHE A 116 10.93 -1.15 -24.18
N TRP A 117 10.62 -0.60 -25.35
CA TRP A 117 11.20 0.69 -25.79
C TRP A 117 10.58 1.91 -25.09
N GLN A 118 9.37 1.77 -24.56
CA GLN A 118 8.66 2.83 -23.82
C GLN A 118 9.12 2.89 -22.36
N VAL A 119 9.81 1.85 -21.87
CA VAL A 119 10.14 1.68 -20.46
C VAL A 119 11.62 1.95 -20.21
N LYS A 120 11.91 2.56 -19.05
CA LYS A 120 13.23 2.59 -18.42
C LYS A 120 13.11 1.89 -17.06
N PRO A 121 13.67 0.68 -16.90
CA PRO A 121 13.60 -0.03 -15.62
C PRO A 121 14.46 0.68 -14.57
N VAL A 122 13.95 0.73 -13.34
CA VAL A 122 14.67 1.20 -12.15
C VAL A 122 14.85 -0.01 -11.24
N ILE A 123 16.08 -0.52 -11.16
CA ILE A 123 16.38 -1.80 -10.52
C ILE A 123 16.82 -1.59 -9.08
N HIS A 124 16.03 -2.15 -8.16
CA HIS A 124 16.24 -2.15 -6.73
C HIS A 124 16.67 -3.54 -6.28
N VAL A 125 17.97 -3.73 -6.01
CA VAL A 125 18.52 -5.00 -5.52
C VAL A 125 18.64 -4.94 -4.01
N PHE A 126 18.07 -5.90 -3.31
CA PHE A 126 18.06 -5.95 -1.85
C PHE A 126 18.15 -7.39 -1.33
N GLN A 127 18.47 -7.53 -0.05
CA GLN A 127 18.49 -8.79 0.68
C GLN A 127 17.61 -8.64 1.92
N LEU A 128 16.84 -9.67 2.25
CA LEU A 128 15.96 -9.65 3.43
C LEU A 128 16.77 -9.93 4.69
N SER A 129 16.50 -9.17 5.76
CA SER A 129 16.98 -9.49 7.10
C SER A 129 16.14 -10.60 7.71
N GLU A 130 16.78 -11.65 8.21
CA GLU A 130 16.15 -12.74 8.98
C GLU A 130 16.08 -12.41 10.48
N GLU A 131 16.67 -11.29 10.90
CA GLU A 131 16.57 -10.82 12.28
C GLU A 131 15.14 -10.35 12.55
N GLY A 132 14.49 -11.00 13.53
CA GLY A 132 13.16 -10.60 14.01
C GLY A 132 13.19 -9.29 14.80
N PRO A 133 12.07 -8.88 15.42
CA PRO A 133 12.03 -7.66 16.21
C PRO A 133 13.05 -7.74 17.35
N CYS A 134 13.98 -6.78 17.39
CA CYS A 134 14.82 -6.59 18.56
C CYS A 134 13.96 -6.03 19.69
N GLU A 135 13.72 -6.84 20.71
CA GLU A 135 13.12 -6.39 21.96
C GLU A 135 14.24 -5.89 22.87
N ASP A 136 14.34 -4.56 23.06
CA ASP A 136 15.25 -3.98 24.06
C ASP A 136 14.85 -4.49 25.45
N LEU A 137 15.58 -5.49 25.95
CA LEU A 137 15.58 -5.87 27.35
C LEU A 137 16.24 -4.72 28.12
N SER A 138 15.43 -3.83 28.70
CA SER A 138 15.97 -2.93 29.72
C SER A 138 16.58 -3.81 30.82
N GLY A 139 17.74 -3.40 31.37
CA GLY A 139 18.52 -4.19 32.32
C GLY A 139 17.80 -4.64 33.60
N ASP A 140 16.53 -4.25 33.79
CA ASP A 140 15.64 -4.65 34.89
C ASP A 140 14.65 -5.78 34.52
N GLY A 141 14.77 -6.42 33.35
CA GLY A 141 13.88 -7.52 32.95
C GLY A 141 12.45 -7.07 32.63
N GLN A 142 12.23 -5.77 32.39
CA GLN A 142 10.97 -5.25 31.88
C GLN A 142 10.89 -5.52 30.37
N LEU A 143 9.75 -6.06 29.91
CA LEU A 143 9.49 -6.24 28.48
C LEU A 143 9.63 -4.91 27.73
N SER A 144 10.22 -4.96 26.54
CA SER A 144 10.32 -3.82 25.63
C SER A 144 8.93 -3.20 25.39
N SER A 145 8.91 -1.89 25.21
CA SER A 145 7.67 -1.13 24.96
C SER A 145 7.43 -0.81 23.49
N PHE A 146 8.41 -1.17 22.67
CA PHE A 146 8.44 -0.98 21.26
C PHE A 146 9.15 -2.17 20.64
N ASN A 147 8.89 -2.38 19.37
CA ASN A 147 9.54 -3.39 18.56
C ASN A 147 10.39 -2.68 17.51
N GLU A 148 11.58 -3.19 17.25
CA GLU A 148 12.50 -2.63 16.26
C GLU A 148 12.85 -3.67 15.20
N TRP A 149 12.70 -3.33 13.92
CA TRP A 149 13.12 -4.18 12.80
C TRP A 149 14.15 -3.47 11.93
N ILE A 150 15.11 -4.24 11.44
CA ILE A 150 15.97 -3.84 10.32
C ILE A 150 15.23 -4.12 9.01
N LEU A 151 15.16 -3.12 8.14
CA LEU A 151 14.50 -3.23 6.84
C LEU A 151 15.53 -3.36 5.70
N PRO A 152 15.22 -4.11 4.63
CA PRO A 152 13.98 -4.88 4.41
C PRO A 152 13.90 -6.16 5.25
N ALA A 153 12.81 -6.36 5.99
CA ALA A 153 12.64 -7.51 6.90
C ALA A 153 11.95 -8.70 6.20
N MET A 154 12.37 -9.93 6.51
CA MET A 154 11.74 -11.16 5.98
C MET A 154 10.26 -11.26 6.41
N GLU A 155 9.93 -10.83 7.63
CA GLU A 155 8.55 -10.85 8.15
C GLU A 155 7.57 -10.00 7.33
N PHE A 156 8.07 -9.00 6.59
CA PHE A 156 7.25 -8.09 5.79
C PHE A 156 7.29 -8.42 4.30
N ASP A 157 8.01 -9.48 3.89
CA ASP A 157 8.07 -9.89 2.50
C ASP A 157 6.69 -10.33 1.98
N GLY A 158 6.28 -9.82 0.82
CA GLY A 158 4.96 -10.09 0.23
C GLY A 158 3.78 -9.40 0.92
N MET A 159 4.00 -8.68 2.03
CA MET A 159 2.92 -8.02 2.77
C MET A 159 2.21 -6.96 1.91
N TRP A 160 2.95 -6.21 1.10
CA TRP A 160 2.41 -5.17 0.22
C TRP A 160 1.44 -5.71 -0.84
N GLU A 161 1.80 -6.84 -1.45
CA GLU A 161 1.02 -7.52 -2.47
C GLU A 161 -0.21 -8.19 -1.85
N SER A 162 -0.09 -8.71 -0.62
CA SER A 162 -1.21 -9.32 0.10
C SER A 162 -2.31 -8.30 0.47
N LEU A 163 -1.98 -7.02 0.62
CA LEU A 163 -2.96 -6.02 1.01
C LEU A 163 -3.73 -5.51 -0.21
N ILE A 164 -5.01 -5.85 -0.26
CA ILE A 164 -5.92 -5.47 -1.35
C ILE A 164 -6.84 -4.37 -0.86
N TYR A 165 -6.76 -3.22 -1.51
CA TYR A 165 -7.53 -2.01 -1.22
C TYR A 165 -8.20 -1.50 -2.49
N GLU A 166 -9.01 -0.46 -2.31
CA GLU A 166 -9.51 0.37 -3.40
C GLU A 166 -8.36 0.90 -4.26
N SER A 167 -8.61 1.05 -5.56
CA SER A 167 -7.60 1.47 -6.52
C SER A 167 -6.96 2.81 -6.10
N GLY A 168 -5.63 2.85 -6.12
CA GLY A 168 -4.84 4.06 -5.91
C GLY A 168 -4.49 4.39 -4.45
N LEU A 169 -5.08 3.75 -3.42
CA LEU A 169 -4.71 4.04 -2.02
C LEU A 169 -3.22 3.76 -1.76
N LYS A 170 -2.76 2.56 -2.10
CA LYS A 170 -1.36 2.13 -1.91
C LYS A 170 -0.41 3.05 -2.67
N GLN A 171 -0.70 3.29 -3.94
CA GLN A 171 0.12 4.15 -4.82
C GLN A 171 0.16 5.59 -4.31
N ARG A 172 -0.96 6.15 -3.84
CA ARG A 172 -1.01 7.49 -3.25
C ARG A 172 -0.08 7.61 -2.04
N LEU A 173 -0.11 6.63 -1.14
CA LEU A 173 0.75 6.61 0.05
C LEU A 173 2.23 6.47 -0.33
N LEU A 174 2.55 5.55 -1.25
CA LEU A 174 3.91 5.34 -1.72
C LEU A 174 4.48 6.58 -2.40
N ARG A 175 3.74 7.20 -3.32
CA ARG A 175 4.15 8.43 -4.01
C ARG A 175 4.36 9.57 -3.04
N TYR A 176 3.46 9.73 -2.07
CA TYR A 176 3.58 10.79 -1.06
C TYR A 176 4.88 10.62 -0.27
N ALA A 177 5.10 9.44 0.30
CA ALA A 177 6.28 9.17 1.13
C ALA A 177 7.58 9.26 0.31
N ALA A 178 7.60 8.72 -0.91
CA ALA A 178 8.74 8.83 -1.81
C ALA A 178 9.03 10.30 -2.18
N SER A 179 7.99 11.11 -2.41
CA SER A 179 8.15 12.54 -2.70
C SER A 179 8.70 13.30 -1.50
N ALA A 180 8.25 12.97 -0.28
CA ALA A 180 8.76 13.57 0.95
C ALA A 180 10.26 13.29 1.15
N LEU A 181 10.72 12.07 0.85
CA LEU A 181 12.14 11.71 0.88
C LEU A 181 12.94 12.40 -0.22
N LEU A 182 12.39 12.49 -1.43
CA LEU A 182 13.01 13.19 -2.54
C LEU A 182 13.19 14.69 -2.25
N PHE A 183 12.18 15.34 -1.67
CA PHE A 183 12.23 16.77 -1.33
C PHE A 183 13.33 17.04 -0.30
N THR A 184 13.47 16.15 0.68
CA THR A 184 14.61 16.18 1.60
C THR A 184 15.93 16.03 0.85
N GLU A 185 16.06 15.01 -0.01
CA GLU A 185 17.31 14.72 -0.74
C GLU A 185 17.74 15.90 -1.62
N LYS A 186 16.78 16.62 -2.22
CA LYS A 186 17.04 17.82 -3.03
C LYS A 186 17.23 19.10 -2.21
N GLY A 187 17.20 19.02 -0.87
CA GLY A 187 17.43 20.17 0.00
C GLY A 187 16.35 21.25 -0.13
N VAL A 188 15.10 20.87 -0.42
CA VAL A 188 13.98 21.82 -0.51
C VAL A 188 13.81 22.52 0.84
N ASN A 189 13.65 23.84 0.82
CA ASN A 189 13.51 24.63 2.05
C ASN A 189 12.13 24.40 2.69
N PRO A 190 12.06 23.81 3.91
CA PRO A 190 10.79 23.51 4.58
C PRO A 190 10.00 24.75 4.99
N PHE A 191 10.64 25.93 5.07
CA PHE A 191 9.97 27.20 5.36
C PHE A 191 9.21 27.77 4.15
N LEU A 192 9.56 27.35 2.93
CA LEU A 192 8.91 27.79 1.70
C LEU A 192 7.89 26.77 1.20
N VAL A 193 8.26 25.49 1.27
CA VAL A 193 7.40 24.36 0.92
C VAL A 193 7.31 23.50 2.16
N SER A 194 6.15 23.41 2.79
CA SER A 194 5.98 22.68 4.05
C SER A 194 5.44 21.27 3.81
N TRP A 195 6.04 20.30 4.49
CA TRP A 195 5.54 18.93 4.64
C TRP A 195 6.01 18.37 5.99
N ASN A 196 5.13 17.67 6.70
CA ASN A 196 5.37 17.17 8.06
C ASN A 196 5.83 15.71 8.12
N ARG A 197 5.98 15.02 6.97
CA ARG A 197 6.42 13.61 6.85
C ARG A 197 5.59 12.65 7.73
N LEU A 198 4.34 13.02 8.02
CA LEU A 198 3.44 12.28 8.90
C LEU A 198 2.23 11.78 8.11
N ILE A 199 2.04 10.47 8.16
CA ILE A 199 0.91 9.77 7.54
C ILE A 199 0.02 9.21 8.65
N LEU A 200 -1.27 9.52 8.59
CA LEU A 200 -2.30 8.99 9.47
C LEU A 200 -3.26 8.10 8.68
N LEU A 201 -3.30 6.82 9.04
CA LEU A 201 -4.29 5.86 8.56
C LEU A 201 -5.39 5.68 9.61
N HIS A 202 -6.66 5.81 9.23
CA HIS A 202 -7.75 5.62 10.18
C HIS A 202 -8.92 4.84 9.60
N GLY A 203 -9.66 4.13 10.43
CA GLY A 203 -10.80 3.32 10.00
C GLY A 203 -11.04 2.13 10.92
N PRO A 204 -12.07 1.30 10.70
CA PRO A 204 -12.44 0.23 11.62
C PRO A 204 -11.30 -0.77 11.87
N PRO A 205 -11.30 -1.48 13.01
CA PRO A 205 -10.28 -2.49 13.30
C PRO A 205 -10.30 -3.63 12.28
N GLY A 206 -9.15 -4.27 12.07
CA GLY A 206 -9.05 -5.42 11.15
C GLY A 206 -8.98 -5.07 9.65
N THR A 207 -8.86 -3.79 9.28
CA THR A 207 -8.68 -3.34 7.87
C THR A 207 -7.22 -3.28 7.39
N GLY A 208 -6.27 -3.75 8.21
CA GLY A 208 -4.86 -3.87 7.81
C GLY A 208 -4.04 -2.58 7.88
N LYS A 209 -4.50 -1.55 8.60
CA LYS A 209 -3.77 -0.26 8.75
C LYS A 209 -2.32 -0.43 9.22
N THR A 210 -2.08 -1.17 10.31
CA THR A 210 -0.74 -1.46 10.83
C THR A 210 0.12 -2.21 9.80
N SER A 211 -0.46 -3.23 9.15
CA SER A 211 0.21 -3.97 8.08
C SER A 211 0.54 -3.08 6.87
N LEU A 212 -0.32 -2.14 6.50
CA LEU A 212 -0.07 -1.20 5.42
C LEU A 212 1.09 -0.25 5.74
N CYS A 213 1.20 0.21 6.99
CA CYS A 213 2.37 0.98 7.45
C CYS A 213 3.66 0.16 7.34
N LYS A 214 3.67 -1.08 7.84
CA LYS A 214 4.82 -1.99 7.75
C LYS A 214 5.22 -2.28 6.31
N ALA A 215 4.24 -2.56 5.45
CA ALA A 215 4.46 -2.80 4.03
C ALA A 215 4.95 -1.54 3.28
N LEU A 216 4.47 -0.35 3.64
CA LEU A 216 4.93 0.92 3.07
C LEU A 216 6.39 1.18 3.45
N ALA A 217 6.76 0.98 4.72
CA ALA A 217 8.13 1.09 5.19
C ALA A 217 9.06 0.11 4.47
N GLN A 218 8.63 -1.15 4.33
CA GLN A 218 9.34 -2.18 3.55
C GLN A 218 9.58 -1.72 2.11
N LYS A 219 8.54 -1.30 1.38
CA LYS A 219 8.69 -0.83 -0.01
C LYS A 219 9.63 0.36 -0.11
N LEU A 220 9.51 1.35 0.76
CA LEU A 220 10.39 2.53 0.74
C LEU A 220 11.85 2.17 1.05
N SER A 221 12.10 1.25 1.99
CA SER A 221 13.46 0.77 2.28
C SER A 221 14.12 0.13 1.05
N ILE A 222 13.35 -0.64 0.27
CA ILE A 222 13.82 -1.24 -1.00
C ILE A 222 14.07 -0.15 -2.04
N ARG A 223 13.15 0.81 -2.22
CA ARG A 223 13.26 1.84 -3.26
C ARG A 223 14.41 2.81 -3.02
N PHE A 224 14.69 3.13 -1.76
CA PHE A 224 15.69 4.11 -1.36
C PHE A 224 16.99 3.50 -0.82
N ASN A 225 17.19 2.19 -0.95
CA ASN A 225 18.38 1.49 -0.41
C ASN A 225 19.72 2.06 -0.89
N SER A 226 19.77 2.62 -2.10
CA SER A 226 20.97 3.26 -2.65
C SER A 226 21.36 4.55 -1.92
N ARG A 227 20.36 5.27 -1.38
CA ARG A 227 20.56 6.48 -0.58
C ARG A 227 20.65 6.17 0.91
N TYR A 228 19.87 5.22 1.39
CA TYR A 228 19.81 4.79 2.78
C TYR A 228 20.11 3.29 2.86
N PRO A 229 21.39 2.89 2.93
CA PRO A 229 21.78 1.48 3.03
C PRO A 229 21.29 0.83 4.34
N GLN A 230 21.04 1.64 5.36
CA GLN A 230 20.43 1.21 6.62
C GLN A 230 19.01 1.78 6.70
N CYS A 231 18.07 0.94 7.08
CA CYS A 231 16.69 1.31 7.28
C CYS A 231 16.16 0.60 8.52
N GLN A 232 15.41 1.30 9.36
CA GLN A 232 14.84 0.74 10.60
C GLN A 232 13.37 1.09 10.72
N LEU A 233 12.59 0.17 11.28
CA LEU A 233 11.20 0.39 11.68
C LEU A 233 11.07 0.25 13.19
N ILE A 234 10.51 1.26 13.83
CA ILE A 234 10.23 1.27 15.27
C ILE A 234 8.72 1.33 15.43
N GLU A 235 8.12 0.25 15.92
CA GLU A 235 6.69 0.18 16.23
C GLU A 235 6.45 0.41 17.71
N VAL A 236 5.58 1.37 17.99
CA VAL A 236 5.22 1.79 19.34
C VAL A 236 3.70 1.67 19.48
N ASN A 237 3.24 0.75 20.31
CA ASN A 237 1.80 0.61 20.57
C ASN A 237 1.36 1.62 21.65
N ALA A 238 0.52 2.58 21.28
CA ALA A 238 0.10 3.66 22.17
C ALA A 238 -0.69 3.18 23.39
N HIS A 239 -1.50 2.12 23.27
CA HIS A 239 -2.22 1.55 24.40
C HIS A 239 -1.28 0.93 25.46
N SER A 240 -0.24 0.22 24.99
CA SER A 240 0.79 -0.38 25.83
C SER A 240 1.70 0.66 26.48
N LEU A 241 1.99 1.75 25.76
CA LEU A 241 2.72 2.90 26.28
C LEU A 241 2.00 3.54 27.47
N PHE A 242 0.67 3.60 27.52
CA PHE A 242 -0.02 4.29 28.62
C PHE A 242 -0.28 3.38 29.81
N SER A 243 -0.64 2.13 29.57
CA SER A 243 -0.97 1.16 30.63
C SER A 243 0.23 0.77 31.49
N LYS A 244 1.39 0.43 30.91
CA LYS A 244 2.57 0.01 31.69
C LYS A 244 3.31 1.18 32.35
N TRP A 245 3.01 2.42 31.97
CA TRP A 245 3.91 3.56 32.20
C TRP A 245 3.30 4.64 33.09
N PHE A 246 2.10 4.43 33.63
CA PHE A 246 1.41 5.40 34.46
C PHE A 246 2.21 5.82 35.74
N SER A 247 3.26 5.07 36.11
CA SER A 247 4.16 5.37 37.24
C SER A 247 5.59 5.81 36.83
N GLU A 248 6.08 5.51 35.61
CA GLU A 248 7.48 5.78 35.16
C GLU A 248 7.60 6.39 33.74
N SER A 249 6.47 6.74 33.12
CA SER A 249 6.30 7.06 31.68
C SER A 249 7.20 8.09 31.08
N GLY A 250 7.37 9.25 31.72
CA GLY A 250 8.09 10.35 31.10
C GLY A 250 9.54 9.98 30.76
N LYS A 251 10.21 9.23 31.65
CA LYS A 251 11.62 8.84 31.47
C LYS A 251 11.80 7.82 30.37
N LEU A 252 10.94 6.82 30.32
CA LEU A 252 11.04 5.78 29.31
C LEU A 252 10.64 6.30 27.92
N VAL A 253 9.67 7.22 27.82
CA VAL A 253 9.33 7.89 26.55
C VAL A 253 10.53 8.71 26.10
N ALA A 254 11.15 9.47 27.00
CA ALA A 254 12.36 10.22 26.69
C ALA A 254 13.51 9.31 26.22
N LYS A 255 13.73 8.15 26.85
CA LYS A 255 14.74 7.16 26.42
C LYS A 255 14.47 6.60 25.03
N LEU A 256 13.22 6.22 24.73
CA LEU A 256 12.82 5.75 23.40
C LEU A 256 13.13 6.81 22.33
N PHE A 257 12.67 8.04 22.54
CA PHE A 257 12.93 9.12 21.57
C PHE A 257 14.40 9.52 21.51
N GLN A 258 15.17 9.34 22.58
CA GLN A 258 16.62 9.50 22.55
C GLN A 258 17.27 8.43 21.66
N LYS A 259 16.89 7.15 21.80
CA LYS A 259 17.37 6.07 20.92
C LYS A 259 17.03 6.36 19.45
N ILE A 260 15.79 6.78 19.19
CA ILE A 260 15.36 7.18 17.85
C ILE A 260 16.22 8.34 17.33
N GLN A 261 16.51 9.34 18.17
CA GLN A 261 17.34 10.48 17.81
C GLN A 261 18.77 10.05 17.47
N GLU A 262 19.37 9.14 18.23
CA GLU A 262 20.70 8.58 17.97
C GLU A 262 20.74 7.86 16.60
N MET A 263 19.70 7.10 16.26
CA MET A 263 19.57 6.45 14.95
C MET A 263 19.44 7.46 13.79
N ILE A 264 18.79 8.59 14.05
CA ILE A 264 18.53 9.63 13.05
C ILE A 264 19.78 10.48 12.77
N GLU A 265 20.68 10.61 13.74
CA GLU A 265 21.95 11.32 13.56
C GLU A 265 22.83 10.68 12.47
N GLU A 266 22.62 9.40 12.18
CA GLU A 266 23.21 8.71 11.05
C GLU A 266 22.48 9.09 9.74
N GLU A 267 23.05 10.00 8.95
CA GLU A 267 22.43 10.51 7.70
C GLU A 267 22.16 9.45 6.62
N ASN A 268 22.77 8.26 6.76
CA ASN A 268 22.62 7.11 5.87
C ASN A 268 21.58 6.10 6.39
N ASN A 269 20.98 6.34 7.55
CA ASN A 269 19.93 5.54 8.13
C ASN A 269 18.56 6.18 7.90
N LEU A 270 17.60 5.44 7.34
CA LEU A 270 16.21 5.88 7.19
C LEU A 270 15.35 5.25 8.28
N VAL A 271 14.76 6.08 9.13
CA VAL A 271 14.00 5.61 10.29
C VAL A 271 12.50 5.81 10.07
N PHE A 272 11.74 4.71 10.16
CA PHE A 272 10.28 4.72 10.19
C PHE A 272 9.81 4.59 11.63
N VAL A 273 8.98 5.53 12.08
CA VAL A 273 8.37 5.48 13.42
C VAL A 273 6.88 5.23 13.27
N LEU A 274 6.44 4.02 13.59
CA LEU A 274 5.04 3.61 13.58
C LEU A 274 4.45 3.74 14.99
N ILE A 275 3.46 4.62 15.16
CA ILE A 275 2.70 4.73 16.41
C ILE A 275 1.31 4.13 16.18
N ASP A 276 1.06 2.95 16.73
CA ASP A 276 -0.19 2.23 16.57
C ASP A 276 -1.24 2.62 17.62
N GLU A 277 -2.51 2.58 17.25
CA GLU A 277 -3.68 2.82 18.11
C GLU A 277 -3.68 4.20 18.80
N VAL A 278 -3.41 5.27 18.04
CA VAL A 278 -3.32 6.64 18.60
C VAL A 278 -4.64 7.15 19.20
N GLU A 279 -5.78 6.50 18.96
CA GLU A 279 -7.04 6.78 19.66
C GLU A 279 -6.93 6.64 21.18
N SER A 280 -6.06 5.75 21.67
CA SER A 280 -5.84 5.58 23.11
C SER A 280 -5.29 6.86 23.76
N LEU A 281 -4.45 7.60 23.02
CA LEU A 281 -3.89 8.89 23.42
C LEU A 281 -4.99 9.95 23.51
N ALA A 282 -5.88 9.97 22.52
CA ALA A 282 -7.02 10.87 22.46
C ALA A 282 -7.98 10.63 23.62
N ALA A 283 -8.27 9.35 23.92
CA ALA A 283 -9.12 8.94 25.02
C ALA A 283 -8.55 9.35 26.39
N ALA A 284 -7.27 9.05 26.65
CA ALA A 284 -6.58 9.44 27.88
C ALA A 284 -6.60 10.97 28.10
N ARG A 285 -6.35 11.73 27.04
CA ARG A 285 -6.41 13.19 27.09
C ARG A 285 -7.82 13.70 27.43
N LYS A 286 -8.87 13.14 26.81
CA LYS A 286 -10.28 13.48 27.11
C LYS A 286 -10.67 13.10 28.54
N ALA A 287 -10.26 11.92 29.00
CA ALA A 287 -10.56 11.41 30.35
C ALA A 287 -9.91 12.25 31.46
N ALA A 288 -8.71 12.76 31.23
CA ALA A 288 -8.06 13.65 32.18
C ALA A 288 -8.64 15.07 32.16
N LEU A 289 -9.08 15.58 31.01
CA LEU A 289 -9.79 16.86 30.92
C LEU A 289 -11.16 16.83 31.62
N SER A 290 -11.82 15.68 31.65
CA SER A 290 -13.08 15.48 32.40
C SER A 290 -12.88 15.19 33.89
N GLY A 291 -11.63 15.12 34.37
CA GLY A 291 -11.28 14.83 35.77
C GLY A 291 -11.45 13.36 36.17
N SER A 292 -11.69 12.46 35.22
CA SER A 292 -11.81 11.01 35.45
C SER A 292 -10.46 10.29 35.55
N GLU A 293 -9.40 10.88 34.99
CA GLU A 293 -8.02 10.40 35.13
C GLU A 293 -7.09 11.48 35.70
N PRO A 294 -5.98 11.08 36.35
CA PRO A 294 -4.93 12.00 36.80
C PRO A 294 -4.37 12.86 35.67
N SER A 295 -4.06 14.13 35.98
CA SER A 295 -3.44 15.09 35.04
C SER A 295 -2.10 14.65 34.43
N ASP A 296 -1.51 13.57 34.95
CA ASP A 296 -0.27 12.97 34.46
C ASP A 296 -0.41 12.38 33.06
N SER A 297 -1.57 11.83 32.70
CA SER A 297 -1.78 11.29 31.35
C SER A 297 -1.68 12.39 30.27
N ILE A 298 -2.19 13.60 30.55
CA ILE A 298 -2.06 14.76 29.66
C ILE A 298 -0.59 15.15 29.48
N ARG A 299 0.21 15.11 30.55
CA ARG A 299 1.65 15.43 30.48
C ARG A 299 2.38 14.48 29.54
N VAL A 300 2.08 13.18 29.61
CA VAL A 300 2.69 12.15 28.75
C VAL A 300 2.28 12.35 27.29
N VAL A 301 0.98 12.59 27.01
CA VAL A 301 0.51 12.85 25.64
C VAL A 301 1.20 14.08 25.04
N ASN A 302 1.29 15.18 25.79
CA ASN A 302 1.96 16.39 25.33
C ASN A 302 3.46 16.18 25.12
N ALA A 303 4.12 15.39 25.98
CA ALA A 303 5.52 15.04 25.80
C ALA A 303 5.74 14.23 24.52
N LEU A 304 4.88 13.23 24.26
CA LEU A 304 4.92 12.42 23.04
C LEU A 304 4.75 13.30 21.78
N LEU A 305 3.72 14.16 21.75
CA LEU A 305 3.49 15.08 20.63
C LEU A 305 4.68 16.02 20.41
N THR A 306 5.28 16.52 21.49
CA THR A 306 6.48 17.38 21.40
C THR A 306 7.66 16.64 20.81
N GLN A 307 7.87 15.36 21.16
CA GLN A 307 8.95 14.56 20.60
C GLN A 307 8.68 14.21 19.12
N MET A 308 7.45 13.88 18.75
CA MET A 308 7.07 13.72 17.34
C MET A 308 7.33 14.99 16.51
N ASP A 309 7.04 16.17 17.08
CA ASP A 309 7.32 17.46 16.42
C ASP A 309 8.82 17.74 16.24
N LYS A 310 9.69 17.12 17.03
CA LYS A 310 11.14 17.15 16.80
C LYS A 310 11.55 16.18 15.70
N LEU A 311 11.04 14.95 15.75
CA LEU A 311 11.37 13.91 14.77
C LEU A 311 10.97 14.30 13.34
N LYS A 312 9.82 14.97 13.16
CA LYS A 312 9.39 15.43 11.82
C LYS A 312 10.37 16.39 11.16
N ALA A 313 11.17 17.13 11.93
CA ALA A 313 12.16 18.05 11.39
C ALA A 313 13.33 17.31 10.74
N SER A 314 13.61 16.09 11.19
CA SER A 314 14.73 15.28 10.72
C SER A 314 14.52 14.78 9.28
N PRO A 315 15.54 14.90 8.41
CA PRO A 315 15.44 14.65 6.97
C PRO A 315 15.10 13.19 6.62
N ASN A 316 15.62 12.26 7.43
CA ASN A 316 15.63 10.82 7.25
C ASN A 316 14.61 10.09 8.14
N VAL A 317 13.46 10.74 8.41
CA VAL A 317 12.38 10.17 9.24
C VAL A 317 11.05 10.23 8.51
N ILE A 318 10.29 9.13 8.60
CA ILE A 318 8.86 9.10 8.25
C ILE A 318 8.08 8.62 9.46
N ILE A 319 7.04 9.38 9.85
CA ILE A 319 6.15 9.03 10.94
C ILE A 319 4.87 8.42 10.37
N LEU A 320 4.53 7.22 10.81
CA LEU A 320 3.34 6.49 10.44
C LEU A 320 2.45 6.35 11.67
N THR A 321 1.17 6.67 11.55
CA THR A 321 0.23 6.57 12.68
C THR A 321 -1.04 5.88 12.22
N THR A 322 -1.65 5.10 13.11
CA THR A 322 -2.88 4.36 12.82
C THR A 322 -3.91 4.61 13.90
N SER A 323 -5.19 4.69 13.51
CA SER A 323 -6.30 4.79 14.46
C SER A 323 -7.52 3.95 14.10
N ASN A 324 -8.11 3.25 15.08
CA ASN A 324 -9.32 2.46 14.87
C ASN A 324 -10.64 3.26 14.97
N ILE A 325 -10.61 4.49 15.47
CA ILE A 325 -11.82 5.28 15.73
C ILE A 325 -11.90 6.48 14.79
N THR A 326 -12.68 6.36 13.71
CA THR A 326 -12.85 7.41 12.71
C THR A 326 -13.35 8.75 13.28
N ALA A 327 -14.20 8.72 14.32
CA ALA A 327 -14.83 9.91 14.90
C ALA A 327 -14.07 10.53 16.09
N ALA A 328 -13.09 9.83 16.67
CA ALA A 328 -12.49 10.22 17.97
C ALA A 328 -10.97 10.48 17.90
N ILE A 329 -10.43 10.74 16.71
CA ILE A 329 -9.02 11.08 16.53
C ILE A 329 -8.74 12.45 17.18
N ASP A 330 -7.64 12.56 17.93
CA ASP A 330 -7.22 13.83 18.51
C ASP A 330 -6.79 14.81 17.40
N ILE A 331 -7.32 16.03 17.49
CA ILE A 331 -7.04 17.15 16.58
C ILE A 331 -5.53 17.38 16.42
N ALA A 332 -4.74 17.15 17.48
CA ALA A 332 -3.29 17.29 17.45
C ALA A 332 -2.60 16.36 16.42
N PHE A 333 -3.10 15.15 16.22
CA PHE A 333 -2.58 14.24 15.17
C PHE A 333 -3.10 14.64 13.79
N VAL A 334 -4.38 15.02 13.73
CA VAL A 334 -5.02 15.46 12.49
C VAL A 334 -4.32 16.70 11.93
N ASP A 335 -3.99 17.70 12.74
CA ASP A 335 -3.34 18.93 12.25
C ASP A 335 -1.88 18.71 11.82
N ARG A 336 -1.22 17.65 12.33
CA ARG A 336 0.16 17.30 12.00
C ARG A 336 0.30 16.36 10.81
N ALA A 337 -0.78 15.68 10.41
CA ALA A 337 -0.77 14.71 9.31
C ALA A 337 -0.94 15.41 7.96
N ASP A 338 0.03 15.23 7.06
CA ASP A 338 -0.10 15.70 5.67
C ASP A 338 -1.06 14.80 4.89
N ILE A 339 -1.04 13.50 5.18
CA ILE A 339 -1.95 12.52 4.63
C ILE A 339 -2.84 11.95 5.72
N LYS A 340 -4.15 12.07 5.50
CA LYS A 340 -5.21 11.43 6.29
C LYS A 340 -5.91 10.46 5.36
N ALA A 341 -5.62 9.18 5.50
CA ALA A 341 -6.19 8.15 4.66
C ALA A 341 -7.18 7.30 5.46
N TYR A 342 -8.44 7.32 5.02
CA TYR A 342 -9.44 6.40 5.53
C TYR A 342 -9.24 5.01 4.91
N VAL A 343 -9.20 3.98 5.74
CA VAL A 343 -9.10 2.58 5.34
C VAL A 343 -10.35 1.85 5.83
N GLY A 344 -11.36 1.84 4.97
CA GLY A 344 -12.67 1.24 5.22
C GLY A 344 -12.69 -0.29 5.11
N PRO A 345 -13.87 -0.90 5.35
CA PRO A 345 -14.08 -2.31 5.03
C PRO A 345 -13.91 -2.55 3.52
N PRO A 346 -13.45 -3.75 3.12
CA PRO A 346 -13.16 -4.06 1.72
C PRO A 346 -14.43 -4.04 0.84
N THR A 347 -14.30 -3.43 -0.35
CA THR A 347 -15.30 -3.45 -1.41
C THR A 347 -15.52 -4.85 -1.97
N LEU A 348 -16.61 -5.10 -2.69
CA LEU A 348 -16.87 -6.41 -3.31
C LEU A 348 -15.68 -6.90 -4.16
N GLN A 349 -15.07 -6.01 -4.95
CA GLN A 349 -13.87 -6.29 -5.72
C GLN A 349 -12.72 -6.75 -4.81
N ALA A 350 -12.43 -6.00 -3.73
CA ALA A 350 -11.37 -6.35 -2.80
C ALA A 350 -11.66 -7.68 -2.08
N ARG A 351 -12.91 -7.93 -1.68
CA ARG A 351 -13.33 -9.20 -1.06
C ARG A 351 -13.11 -10.38 -2.01
N TYR A 352 -13.54 -10.24 -3.26
CA TYR A 352 -13.31 -11.26 -4.30
C TYR A 352 -11.82 -11.57 -4.45
N GLU A 353 -10.97 -10.56 -4.59
CA GLU A 353 -9.52 -10.76 -4.76
C GLU A 353 -8.87 -11.40 -3.52
N ILE A 354 -9.29 -11.01 -2.30
CA ILE A 354 -8.80 -11.63 -1.07
C ILE A 354 -9.16 -13.12 -1.05
N LEU A 355 -10.43 -13.46 -1.31
CA LEU A 355 -10.87 -14.86 -1.32
C LEU A 355 -10.22 -15.65 -2.46
N ARG A 356 -10.04 -15.04 -3.64
CA ARG A 356 -9.34 -15.61 -4.79
C ARG A 356 -7.91 -15.99 -4.45
N THR A 357 -7.14 -15.07 -3.86
CA THR A 357 -5.74 -15.32 -3.49
C THR A 357 -5.63 -16.40 -2.41
N CYS A 358 -6.55 -16.42 -1.44
CA CYS A 358 -6.63 -17.49 -0.46
C CYS A 358 -6.92 -18.86 -1.11
N LEU A 359 -7.89 -18.93 -2.02
CA LEU A 359 -8.21 -20.18 -2.72
C LEU A 359 -7.05 -20.66 -3.59
N GLN A 360 -6.38 -19.77 -4.32
CA GLN A 360 -5.19 -20.10 -5.10
C GLN A 360 -4.06 -20.68 -4.23
N GLU A 361 -3.85 -20.14 -3.03
CA GLU A 361 -2.85 -20.66 -2.09
C GLU A 361 -3.22 -22.06 -1.57
N LEU A 362 -4.50 -22.30 -1.28
CA LEU A 362 -4.98 -23.61 -0.84
C LEU A 362 -4.93 -24.67 -1.96
N LEU A 363 -5.14 -24.26 -3.21
CA LEU A 363 -4.94 -25.10 -4.40
C LEU A 363 -3.45 -25.41 -4.60
N ARG A 364 -2.59 -24.39 -4.50
CA ARG A 364 -1.12 -24.53 -4.64
C ARG A 364 -0.52 -25.48 -3.62
N THR A 365 -1.04 -25.47 -2.38
CA THR A 365 -0.59 -26.34 -1.29
C THR A 365 -1.25 -27.73 -1.31
N GLY A 366 -2.25 -27.94 -2.16
CA GLY A 366 -2.97 -29.22 -2.28
C GLY A 366 -3.97 -29.50 -1.16
N ILE A 367 -4.28 -28.51 -0.31
CA ILE A 367 -5.34 -28.63 0.72
C ILE A 367 -6.72 -28.76 0.03
N VAL A 368 -6.92 -27.98 -1.03
CA VAL A 368 -8.08 -28.09 -1.90
C VAL A 368 -7.63 -28.79 -3.19
N SER A 369 -8.32 -29.86 -3.56
CA SER A 369 -8.01 -30.60 -4.77
C SER A 369 -8.72 -29.99 -5.99
N ASN A 370 -8.00 -29.88 -7.11
CA ASN A 370 -8.64 -29.68 -8.41
C ASN A 370 -9.35 -30.98 -8.79
N SER A 371 -10.64 -30.91 -9.11
CA SER A 371 -11.30 -32.02 -9.80
C SER A 371 -10.58 -32.26 -11.12
N GLN A 372 -10.57 -33.52 -11.58
CA GLN A 372 -9.71 -34.13 -12.62
C GLN A 372 -9.63 -33.43 -14.01
N ASP A 373 -10.26 -32.27 -14.20
CA ASP A 373 -10.35 -31.56 -15.48
C ASP A 373 -9.54 -30.24 -15.56
N PHE A 374 -8.91 -29.78 -14.47
CA PHE A 374 -8.25 -28.46 -14.44
C PHE A 374 -6.89 -28.47 -13.73
N ASP A 375 -5.85 -29.05 -14.32
CA ASP A 375 -4.50 -29.05 -13.72
C ASP A 375 -3.92 -27.64 -13.49
N HIS A 376 -4.50 -26.58 -14.07
CA HIS A 376 -4.08 -25.19 -13.85
C HIS A 376 -5.27 -24.21 -13.84
N LEU A 377 -6.17 -24.31 -12.86
CA LEU A 377 -7.25 -23.33 -12.68
C LEU A 377 -6.68 -21.95 -12.30
N VAL A 378 -6.42 -21.12 -13.31
CA VAL A 378 -6.10 -19.70 -13.10
C VAL A 378 -7.41 -18.93 -12.99
N LEU A 379 -7.83 -18.66 -11.75
CA LEU A 379 -8.97 -17.78 -11.50
C LEU A 379 -8.67 -16.39 -12.06
N PRO A 380 -9.56 -15.79 -12.89
CA PRO A 380 -9.37 -14.44 -13.40
C PRO A 380 -9.46 -13.40 -12.28
N ASP A 381 -8.83 -12.25 -12.47
CA ASP A 381 -9.09 -11.10 -11.61
C ASP A 381 -10.51 -10.56 -11.81
N TYR A 382 -10.96 -9.72 -10.88
CA TYR A 382 -12.31 -9.17 -10.84
C TYR A 382 -12.63 -8.33 -12.08
N SER A 383 -11.65 -7.57 -12.60
CA SER A 383 -11.79 -6.79 -13.84
C SER A 383 -12.11 -7.68 -15.04
N THR A 384 -11.27 -8.69 -15.26
CA THR A 384 -11.41 -9.68 -16.34
C THR A 384 -12.71 -10.47 -16.20
N LEU A 385 -13.09 -10.81 -14.96
CA LEU A 385 -14.36 -11.47 -14.67
C LEU A 385 -15.55 -10.60 -15.06
N ARG A 386 -15.53 -9.31 -14.70
CA ARG A 386 -16.61 -8.37 -15.00
C ARG A 386 -16.83 -8.23 -16.51
N GLU A 387 -15.77 -8.19 -17.30
CA GLU A 387 -15.86 -8.16 -18.76
C GLU A 387 -16.46 -9.45 -19.34
N LYS A 388 -16.04 -10.61 -18.82
CA LYS A 388 -16.57 -11.92 -19.23
C LYS A 388 -18.04 -12.12 -18.86
N LEU A 389 -18.53 -11.51 -17.79
CA LEU A 389 -19.94 -11.56 -17.37
C LEU A 389 -20.86 -10.75 -18.30
N ILE A 390 -20.32 -9.78 -19.05
CA ILE A 390 -21.07 -8.95 -20.01
C ILE A 390 -21.18 -9.64 -21.38
N ALA A 391 -20.26 -10.56 -21.71
CA ALA A 391 -20.29 -11.34 -22.94
C ALA A 391 -21.35 -12.47 -22.90
N PRO A 392 -22.01 -12.80 -24.03
CA PRO A 392 -23.00 -13.87 -24.07
C PRO A 392 -22.39 -15.22 -23.66
N ALA A 393 -23.09 -15.89 -22.73
CA ALA A 393 -22.58 -17.02 -21.96
C ALA A 393 -22.35 -18.28 -22.83
N GLU A 394 -21.09 -18.56 -23.18
CA GLU A 394 -20.67 -19.94 -23.42
C GLU A 394 -20.34 -20.58 -22.08
N ALA A 395 -21.04 -21.68 -21.78
CA ALA A 395 -20.94 -22.42 -20.53
C ALA A 395 -19.55 -23.08 -20.39
N GLN A 396 -18.60 -22.35 -19.82
CA GLN A 396 -17.32 -22.91 -19.39
C GLN A 396 -17.36 -23.24 -17.89
N PRO A 397 -16.82 -24.39 -17.43
CA PRO A 397 -16.81 -24.76 -16.01
C PRO A 397 -16.13 -23.73 -15.11
N VAL A 398 -15.14 -22.99 -15.64
CA VAL A 398 -14.45 -21.88 -14.95
C VAL A 398 -15.44 -20.79 -14.53
N LEU A 399 -16.50 -20.54 -15.32
CA LEU A 399 -17.50 -19.54 -15.01
C LEU A 399 -18.34 -19.92 -13.78
N HIS A 400 -18.56 -21.22 -13.53
CA HIS A 400 -19.25 -21.69 -12.33
C HIS A 400 -18.45 -21.39 -11.06
N PHE A 401 -17.17 -21.72 -11.04
CA PHE A 401 -16.27 -21.40 -9.92
C PHE A 401 -16.17 -19.90 -9.66
N CYS A 402 -16.08 -19.10 -10.73
CA CYS A 402 -16.06 -17.65 -10.58
C CYS A 402 -17.36 -17.10 -9.99
N LYS A 403 -18.51 -17.64 -10.39
CA LYS A 403 -19.81 -17.25 -9.82
C LYS A 403 -19.92 -17.61 -8.33
N GLN A 404 -19.51 -18.81 -7.93
CA GLN A 404 -19.50 -19.22 -6.51
C GLN A 404 -18.56 -18.33 -5.67
N LEU A 405 -17.41 -17.96 -6.23
CA LEU A 405 -16.48 -17.07 -5.54
C LEU A 405 -17.03 -15.64 -5.41
N VAL A 406 -17.77 -15.15 -6.41
CA VAL A 406 -18.51 -13.88 -6.31
C VAL A 406 -19.59 -13.98 -5.24
N GLU A 407 -20.38 -15.06 -5.21
CA GLU A 407 -21.41 -15.26 -4.17
C GLU A 407 -20.79 -15.30 -2.76
N ALA A 408 -19.64 -15.97 -2.60
CA ALA A 408 -18.89 -15.94 -1.34
C ALA A 408 -18.48 -14.52 -0.96
N ALA A 409 -17.97 -13.74 -1.93
CA ALA A 409 -17.58 -12.35 -1.70
C ALA A 409 -18.79 -11.45 -1.36
N GLU A 410 -19.96 -11.70 -1.95
CA GLU A 410 -21.21 -11.01 -1.60
C GLU A 410 -21.67 -11.36 -0.19
N ALA A 411 -21.62 -12.63 0.19
CA ALA A 411 -21.97 -13.11 1.54
C ALA A 411 -21.05 -12.54 2.64
N CYS A 412 -19.84 -12.09 2.29
CA CYS A 412 -18.90 -11.46 3.21
C CYS A 412 -19.05 -9.95 3.36
N GLU A 413 -20.19 -9.36 2.97
CA GLU A 413 -20.43 -7.93 3.16
C GLU A 413 -20.26 -7.52 4.65
N GLY A 414 -19.63 -6.36 4.88
CA GLY A 414 -19.33 -5.84 6.21
C GLY A 414 -18.16 -6.51 6.95
N MET A 415 -17.64 -7.65 6.48
CA MET A 415 -16.52 -8.33 7.13
C MET A 415 -15.21 -7.54 7.01
N SER A 416 -14.40 -7.56 8.07
CA SER A 416 -13.05 -6.97 8.05
C SER A 416 -12.08 -7.80 7.20
N GLY A 417 -10.99 -7.19 6.72
CA GLY A 417 -9.92 -7.91 6.01
C GLY A 417 -9.32 -9.07 6.83
N ARG A 418 -9.20 -8.88 8.15
CA ARG A 418 -8.79 -9.95 9.09
C ARG A 418 -9.78 -11.11 9.09
N SER A 419 -11.08 -10.81 9.14
CA SER A 419 -12.13 -11.85 9.13
C SER A 419 -12.16 -12.60 7.80
N LEU A 420 -12.00 -11.90 6.67
CA LEU A 420 -11.91 -12.51 5.34
C LEU A 420 -10.73 -13.47 5.21
N ARG A 421 -9.54 -13.10 5.73
CA ARG A 421 -8.36 -14.00 5.70
C ARG A 421 -8.48 -15.18 6.67
N LYS A 422 -9.34 -15.10 7.68
CA LYS A 422 -9.65 -16.20 8.61
C LYS A 422 -10.70 -17.16 8.03
N LEU A 423 -11.60 -16.67 7.19
CA LEU A 423 -12.73 -17.42 6.64
C LEU A 423 -12.33 -18.75 5.96
N PRO A 424 -11.28 -18.84 5.11
CA PRO A 424 -10.91 -20.11 4.46
C PRO A 424 -10.56 -21.21 5.47
N PHE A 425 -9.91 -20.85 6.59
CA PHE A 425 -9.60 -21.79 7.66
C PHE A 425 -10.87 -22.27 8.37
N LEU A 426 -11.79 -21.35 8.70
CA LEU A 426 -13.07 -21.70 9.34
C LEU A 426 -13.94 -22.58 8.42
N ALA A 427 -13.95 -22.27 7.12
CA ALA A 427 -14.64 -23.07 6.12
C ALA A 427 -14.07 -24.48 6.03
N HIS A 428 -12.72 -24.62 5.99
CA HIS A 428 -12.07 -25.93 5.98
C HIS A 428 -12.36 -26.73 7.26
N ALA A 429 -12.29 -26.08 8.42
CA ALA A 429 -12.55 -26.71 9.71
C ALA A 429 -14.00 -27.20 9.88
N ALA A 430 -14.94 -26.63 9.12
CA ALA A 430 -16.35 -27.06 9.10
C ALA A 430 -16.63 -28.26 8.17
N LEU A 431 -15.65 -28.70 7.37
CA LEU A 431 -15.84 -29.82 6.44
C LEU A 431 -15.82 -31.17 7.18
N SER A 432 -16.69 -32.07 6.76
CA SER A 432 -16.76 -33.44 7.29
C SER A 432 -15.53 -34.29 6.94
N ASN A 433 -14.90 -34.06 5.78
CA ASN A 433 -13.73 -34.79 5.28
C ASN A 433 -12.59 -33.83 4.92
N PRO A 434 -11.67 -33.50 5.85
CA PRO A 434 -10.64 -32.49 5.63
C PRO A 434 -9.54 -32.90 4.63
N ASN A 435 -9.39 -34.20 4.35
CA ASN A 435 -8.30 -34.75 3.51
C ASN A 435 -8.69 -34.92 2.03
N SER A 436 -9.95 -34.71 1.68
CA SER A 436 -10.47 -34.88 0.32
C SER A 436 -11.56 -33.84 0.06
N CYS A 437 -11.16 -32.58 -0.15
CA CYS A 437 -12.09 -31.51 -0.43
C CYS A 437 -11.90 -31.01 -1.86
N SER A 438 -12.96 -31.09 -2.66
CA SER A 438 -12.98 -30.46 -3.99
C SER A 438 -13.15 -28.94 -3.86
N ALA A 439 -12.66 -28.19 -4.84
CA ALA A 439 -12.81 -26.73 -4.86
C ALA A 439 -14.27 -26.27 -4.78
N SER A 440 -15.22 -27.01 -5.37
CA SER A 440 -16.64 -26.68 -5.31
C SER A 440 -17.22 -26.88 -3.92
N GLU A 441 -16.92 -27.99 -3.25
CA GLU A 441 -17.36 -28.25 -1.86
C GLU A 441 -16.78 -27.20 -0.91
N PHE A 442 -15.52 -26.83 -1.11
CA PHE A 442 -14.85 -25.81 -0.33
C PHE A 442 -15.53 -24.43 -0.48
N LEU A 443 -15.85 -24.03 -1.71
CA LEU A 443 -16.54 -22.77 -1.98
C LEU A 443 -17.95 -22.75 -1.35
N CYS A 444 -18.71 -23.84 -1.44
CA CYS A 444 -20.00 -23.95 -0.76
C CYS A 444 -19.84 -23.79 0.77
N ALA A 445 -18.89 -24.52 1.38
CA ALA A 445 -18.63 -24.40 2.81
C ALA A 445 -18.17 -22.98 3.21
N MET A 446 -17.45 -22.29 2.33
CA MET A 446 -17.04 -20.89 2.53
C MET A 446 -18.23 -19.93 2.49
N ILE A 447 -19.15 -20.10 1.54
CA ILE A 447 -20.40 -19.32 1.47
C ILE A 447 -21.24 -19.53 2.73
N ASP A 448 -21.43 -20.78 3.16
CA ASP A 448 -22.22 -21.11 4.36
C ASP A 448 -21.56 -20.56 5.62
N THR A 449 -20.24 -20.62 5.71
CA THR A 449 -19.48 -20.06 6.84
C THR A 449 -19.55 -18.54 6.84
N ALA A 450 -19.48 -17.88 5.67
CA ALA A 450 -19.64 -16.43 5.57
C ALA A 450 -21.03 -15.98 6.04
N LYS A 451 -22.10 -16.68 5.61
CA LYS A 451 -23.48 -16.39 6.05
C LYS A 451 -23.64 -16.56 7.56
N ARG A 452 -23.04 -17.60 8.15
CA ARG A 452 -23.05 -17.81 9.62
C ARG A 452 -22.33 -16.69 10.36
N GLU A 453 -21.09 -16.38 9.98
CA GLU A 453 -20.31 -15.30 10.62
C GLU A 453 -21.00 -13.94 10.46
N HIS A 454 -21.67 -13.70 9.33
CA HIS A 454 -22.45 -12.48 9.12
C HIS A 454 -23.67 -12.41 10.05
N SER A 455 -24.36 -13.53 10.30
CA SER A 455 -25.49 -13.58 11.24
C SER A 455 -25.09 -13.39 12.71
N GLU A 456 -23.82 -13.59 13.04
CA GLU A 456 -23.27 -13.39 14.38
C GLU A 456 -22.73 -11.95 14.60
N LEU A 457 -22.64 -11.13 13.54
CA LEU A 457 -22.29 -9.72 13.68
C LEU A 457 -23.44 -8.98 14.38
N PRO A 458 -23.18 -8.21 15.45
CA PRO A 458 -24.21 -7.37 16.05
C PRO A 458 -24.74 -6.39 15.00
N GLU A 459 -26.06 -6.28 14.86
CA GLU A 459 -26.69 -5.24 14.04
C GLU A 459 -26.17 -3.87 14.52
N SER A 460 -25.43 -3.20 13.64
CA SER A 460 -24.70 -1.96 13.92
C SER A 460 -25.59 -0.73 13.92
#